data_AF-A0A914P938-F1
#
_entry.id   AF-A0A914P938-F1
#
_cell.length_a   1.000
_cell.length_b   1.000
_cell.length_c   1.000
_cell.angle_alpha   90.00
_cell.angle_beta   90.00
_cell.angle_gamma   90.00
#
_symmetry.space_group_name_H-M   'P 1'
#
loop_
_entity.id
_entity.type
_entity.pdbx_description
1 polymer ?
#
loop_
_entity_poly.entity_id
_entity_poly.type
_entity_poly.pdbx_seq_one_letter_code
_entity_poly.pdbx_strand_id
1 'polypeptide(L)'
;MQHGVQRYLIIRCENANRHYTTEFVQQLFAEEGKGEFSTRINVLGHAQQGGNPTPFDRNMGTKLAARALEYLITQAKEYVDLEKCENKAIENDTATLLGLRGRRVVFTPVEELAGETDFDHRLPLDQWWLKLRPLLRILAKHNSTYYTEAMDVPEIEGEMD
;
A
#
# COMPACT_ATOMS: atom_id res chain seq x y z
N MET A 1 27.76 24.88 -16.08
CA MET A 1 26.85 25.85 -15.45
C MET A 1 25.45 25.23 -15.39
N GLN A 2 25.00 24.75 -14.23
CA GLN A 2 23.62 24.26 -14.07
C GLN A 2 22.69 25.48 -14.05
N HIS A 3 22.04 25.76 -15.18
CA HIS A 3 21.02 26.80 -15.27
C HIS A 3 19.67 26.21 -14.88
N GLY A 4 19.28 26.35 -13.61
CA GLY A 4 17.97 25.95 -13.11
C GLY A 4 17.84 26.17 -11.61
N VAL A 5 16.65 26.58 -11.16
CA VAL A 5 16.33 26.66 -9.73
C VAL A 5 16.22 25.23 -9.18
N GLN A 6 17.12 24.85 -8.27
CA GLN A 6 17.04 23.59 -7.54
C GLN A 6 15.83 23.63 -6.60
N ARG A 7 14.95 22.63 -6.73
CA ARG A 7 13.76 22.47 -5.89
C ARG A 7 13.79 21.10 -5.26
N TYR A 8 13.46 21.06 -3.98
CA TYR A 8 13.34 19.83 -3.21
C TYR A 8 11.88 19.64 -2.81
N LEU A 9 11.43 18.40 -2.82
CA LEU A 9 10.11 18.00 -2.37
C LEU A 9 10.27 16.99 -1.24
N ILE A 10 9.65 17.29 -0.09
CA ILE A 10 9.56 16.37 1.03
C ILE A 10 8.11 15.89 1.10
N ILE A 11 7.92 14.58 1.09
CA ILE A 11 6.60 13.95 1.22
C ILE A 11 6.46 13.41 2.64
N ARG A 12 5.44 13.86 3.36
CA ARG A 12 5.10 13.41 4.72
C ARG A 12 3.70 12.78 4.71
N CYS A 13 3.58 11.56 5.21
CA CYS A 13 2.27 10.97 5.48
C CYS A 13 1.64 11.60 6.73
N GLU A 14 0.31 11.76 6.74
CA GLU A 14 -0.44 12.43 7.81
C GLU A 14 -0.11 11.87 9.21
N ASN A 15 -0.06 10.54 9.32
CA ASN A 15 0.20 9.80 10.56
C ASN A 15 1.68 9.36 10.72
N ALA A 16 2.62 9.98 9.99
CA ALA A 16 4.04 9.58 10.09
C ALA A 16 4.62 9.76 11.49
N ASN A 17 4.22 10.83 12.19
CA ASN A 17 4.55 11.07 13.59
C ASN A 17 3.58 12.10 14.18
N ARG A 18 3.17 11.90 15.44
CA ARG A 18 2.25 12.77 16.18
C ARG A 18 2.83 14.14 16.54
N HIS A 19 4.12 14.21 16.83
CA HIS A 19 4.79 15.43 17.31
C HIS A 19 5.51 16.18 16.19
N TYR A 20 6.05 15.45 15.20
CA TYR A 20 6.69 16.05 14.03
C TYR A 20 5.63 16.34 12.96
N THR A 21 4.85 17.39 13.20
CA THR A 21 3.80 17.85 12.27
C THR A 21 4.40 18.47 11.01
N THR A 22 3.60 18.64 9.97
CA THR A 22 4.04 19.28 8.71
C THR A 22 4.54 20.70 8.97
N GLU A 23 3.87 21.43 9.86
CA GLU A 23 4.20 22.79 10.28
C GLU A 23 5.50 22.81 11.06
N PHE A 24 5.65 21.91 12.03
CA PHE A 24 6.90 21.80 12.81
C PHE A 24 8.09 21.52 11.89
N VAL A 25 7.96 20.56 10.98
CA VAL A 25 9.04 20.21 10.05
C VAL A 25 9.37 21.39 9.13
N GLN A 26 8.36 22.10 8.62
CA GLN A 26 8.60 23.28 7.78
C GLN A 26 9.33 24.40 8.53
N GLN A 27 8.93 24.68 9.77
CA GLN A 27 9.57 25.68 10.62
C GLN A 27 11.01 25.29 10.94
N LEU A 28 11.25 24.03 11.29
CA LEU A 28 12.59 23.49 11.54
C LEU A 28 13.51 23.69 10.33
N PHE A 29 13.05 23.33 9.13
CA PHE A 29 13.85 23.53 7.91
C PHE A 29 14.03 25.00 7.55
N ALA A 30 13.07 25.87 7.86
CA ALA A 30 13.20 27.31 7.62
C ALA A 30 14.30 27.92 8.51
N GLU A 31 14.31 27.56 9.78
CA GLU A 31 15.28 28.04 10.78
C GLU A 31 16.68 27.50 10.47
N GLU A 32 16.83 26.19 10.32
CA GLU A 32 18.11 25.54 10.02
C GLU A 32 18.66 25.92 8.64
N GLY A 33 17.79 26.30 7.71
CA GLY A 33 18.17 26.76 6.38
C GLY A 33 18.89 28.11 6.38
N LYS A 34 18.78 28.92 7.46
CA LYS A 34 19.48 30.21 7.63
C LYS A 34 19.40 31.16 6.42
N GLY A 35 18.28 31.10 5.69
CA GLY A 35 18.04 31.92 4.49
C GLY A 35 18.62 31.39 3.18
N GLU A 36 19.32 30.26 3.17
CA GLU A 36 19.86 29.62 1.95
C GLU A 36 18.75 29.09 1.02
N PHE A 37 17.61 28.70 1.60
CA PHE A 37 16.43 28.27 0.86
C PHE A 37 15.13 28.68 1.56
N SER A 38 14.04 28.70 0.81
CA SER A 38 12.69 28.92 1.34
C SER A 38 11.93 27.62 1.43
N THR A 39 11.11 27.47 2.47
CA THR A 39 10.26 26.30 2.68
C THR A 39 8.80 26.68 2.54
N ARG A 40 7.99 25.76 2.00
CA ARG A 40 6.54 25.94 1.83
C ARG A 40 5.82 24.65 2.16
N ILE A 41 4.63 24.79 2.73
CA ILE A 41 3.73 23.67 3.01
C ILE A 41 2.73 23.55 1.87
N ASN A 42 2.46 22.32 1.45
CA ASN A 42 1.31 22.01 0.60
C ASN A 42 0.59 20.78 1.17
N VAL A 43 -0.57 21.01 1.79
CA VAL A 43 -1.45 19.93 2.28
C VAL A 43 -2.57 19.76 1.27
N LEU A 44 -2.52 18.67 0.49
CA LEU A 44 -3.51 18.42 -0.57
C LEU A 44 -4.92 18.17 -0.01
N GLY A 45 -5.04 17.63 1.21
CA GLY A 45 -6.32 17.29 1.84
C GLY A 45 -7.16 16.34 0.97
N HIS A 46 -8.47 16.62 0.91
CA HIS A 46 -9.46 15.79 0.19
C HIS A 46 -9.24 15.73 -1.32
N ALA A 47 -8.44 16.63 -1.91
CA ALA A 47 -8.10 16.55 -3.34
C ALA A 47 -7.37 15.24 -3.70
N GLN A 48 -6.78 14.55 -2.71
CA GLN A 48 -6.17 13.23 -2.89
C GLN A 48 -7.17 12.13 -3.25
N GLN A 49 -8.46 12.31 -2.94
CA GLN A 49 -9.53 11.40 -3.39
C GLN A 49 -9.72 11.46 -4.92
N GLY A 50 -9.15 12.46 -5.56
CA GLY A 50 -9.33 12.73 -6.99
C GLY A 50 -10.65 13.44 -7.28
N GLY A 51 -10.98 13.51 -8.56
CA GLY A 51 -12.28 13.98 -9.04
C GLY A 51 -12.94 12.89 -9.86
N ASN A 52 -12.72 12.94 -11.17
CA ASN A 52 -13.17 11.85 -12.04
C ASN A 52 -12.21 10.65 -11.91
N PRO A 53 -12.71 9.42 -11.70
CA PRO A 53 -11.86 8.24 -11.59
C PRO A 53 -11.09 8.03 -12.89
N THR A 54 -9.86 7.51 -12.78
CA THR A 54 -9.00 7.28 -13.94
C THR A 54 -9.59 6.18 -14.84
N PRO A 55 -9.24 6.13 -16.15
CA PRO A 55 -9.66 5.02 -17.01
C PRO A 55 -9.26 3.64 -16.46
N PHE A 56 -8.11 3.58 -15.77
CA PHE A 56 -7.65 2.37 -15.09
C PHE A 56 -8.62 1.95 -13.99
N ASP A 57 -8.96 2.87 -13.07
CA ASP A 57 -9.88 2.57 -11.96
C ASP A 57 -11.27 2.19 -12.45
N ARG A 58 -11.76 2.84 -13.52
CA ARG A 58 -13.05 2.48 -14.14
C ARG A 58 -13.04 1.06 -14.69
N ASN A 59 -12.01 0.71 -15.46
CA ASN A 59 -11.89 -0.61 -16.06
C ASN A 59 -11.70 -1.69 -15.00
N MET A 60 -10.85 -1.44 -14.00
CA MET A 60 -10.62 -2.36 -12.88
C MET A 60 -11.89 -2.54 -12.05
N GLY A 61 -12.62 -1.46 -11.75
CA GLY A 61 -13.89 -1.52 -11.04
C GLY A 61 -14.92 -2.41 -11.73
N THR A 62 -15.10 -2.26 -13.05
CA THR A 62 -15.99 -3.14 -13.81
C THR A 62 -15.52 -4.59 -13.82
N LYS A 63 -14.22 -4.85 -13.95
CA LYS A 63 -13.66 -6.21 -13.90
C LYS A 63 -13.88 -6.89 -12.56
N LEU A 64 -13.59 -6.19 -11.46
CA LEU A 64 -13.79 -6.71 -10.11
C LEU A 64 -15.28 -6.93 -9.81
N ALA A 65 -16.16 -6.02 -10.24
CA ALA A 65 -17.61 -6.17 -10.08
C ALA A 65 -18.15 -7.40 -10.82
N ALA A 66 -17.73 -7.62 -12.07
CA ALA A 66 -18.13 -8.80 -12.84
C ALA A 66 -17.67 -10.09 -12.16
N ARG A 67 -16.42 -10.14 -11.68
CA ARG A 67 -15.88 -11.29 -10.95
C ARG A 67 -16.60 -11.54 -9.63
N ALA A 68 -16.90 -10.50 -8.86
CA ALA A 68 -17.66 -10.61 -7.63
C ALA A 68 -19.06 -11.19 -7.88
N LEU A 69 -19.74 -10.74 -8.94
CA LEU A 69 -21.07 -11.26 -9.31
C LEU A 69 -21.00 -12.74 -9.72
N GLU A 70 -20.04 -13.11 -10.58
CA GLU A 70 -19.81 -14.51 -10.97
C GLU A 70 -19.57 -15.42 -9.76
N TYR A 71 -18.80 -14.92 -8.79
CA TYR A 71 -18.51 -15.63 -7.55
C TYR A 71 -19.75 -15.81 -6.68
N LEU A 72 -20.53 -14.75 -6.45
CA LEU A 72 -21.78 -14.81 -5.69
C LEU A 72 -22.79 -15.81 -6.32
N ILE A 73 -22.92 -15.82 -7.65
CA ILE A 73 -23.79 -16.76 -8.34
C ILE A 73 -23.31 -18.20 -8.15
N THR A 74 -21.99 -18.44 -8.23
CA THR A 74 -21.40 -19.75 -8.01
C THR A 74 -21.67 -20.24 -6.58
N GLN A 75 -21.38 -19.40 -5.59
CA GLN A 75 -21.61 -19.72 -4.18
C GLN A 75 -23.08 -19.96 -3.86
N ALA A 76 -23.99 -19.16 -4.43
CA ALA A 76 -25.43 -19.37 -4.25
C ALA A 76 -25.89 -20.71 -4.84
N LYS A 77 -25.40 -21.12 -6.00
CA LYS A 77 -25.75 -22.41 -6.61
C LYS A 77 -25.20 -23.61 -5.84
N GLU A 78 -24.04 -23.43 -5.20
CA GLU A 78 -23.36 -24.49 -4.46
C GLU A 78 -23.95 -24.69 -3.06
N TYR A 79 -24.24 -23.59 -2.36
CA TYR A 79 -24.63 -23.63 -0.95
C TYR A 79 -26.13 -23.46 -0.69
N VAL A 80 -26.93 -22.96 -1.65
CA VAL A 80 -28.37 -22.74 -1.48
C VAL A 80 -29.17 -23.78 -2.27
N ASP A 81 -29.87 -24.66 -1.57
CA ASP A 81 -30.83 -25.59 -2.15
C ASP A 81 -32.25 -24.99 -2.06
N LEU A 82 -32.75 -24.49 -3.19
CA LEU A 82 -34.06 -23.85 -3.26
C LEU A 82 -35.22 -24.83 -3.06
N GLU A 83 -35.05 -26.11 -3.42
CA GLU A 83 -36.11 -27.11 -3.32
C GLU A 83 -36.32 -27.53 -1.87
N LYS A 84 -35.23 -27.65 -1.11
CA LYS A 84 -35.27 -27.99 0.32
C LYS A 84 -35.36 -26.79 1.25
N CYS A 85 -35.24 -25.57 0.70
CA CYS A 85 -35.12 -24.33 1.48
C CYS A 85 -33.98 -24.41 2.52
N GLU A 86 -32.85 -25.02 2.14
CA GLU A 86 -31.67 -25.20 2.99
C GLU A 86 -30.53 -24.27 2.54
N ASN A 87 -29.85 -23.66 3.51
CA ASN A 87 -28.62 -22.91 3.28
C ASN A 87 -27.45 -23.60 3.99
N LYS A 88 -26.47 -24.05 3.21
CA LYS A 88 -25.26 -24.76 3.68
C LYS A 88 -24.01 -23.88 3.61
N ALA A 89 -24.17 -22.56 3.47
CA ALA A 89 -23.07 -21.60 3.47
C ALA A 89 -22.50 -21.42 4.89
N ILE A 90 -21.81 -22.44 5.39
CA ILE A 90 -21.14 -22.46 6.70
C ILE A 90 -19.61 -22.45 6.58
N GLU A 91 -19.10 -22.77 5.40
CA GLU A 91 -17.66 -22.86 5.14
C GLU A 91 -17.03 -21.47 5.05
N ASN A 92 -15.72 -21.40 5.31
CA ASN A 92 -14.98 -20.14 5.38
C ASN A 92 -14.89 -19.39 4.04
N ASP A 93 -15.08 -20.09 2.91
CA ASP A 93 -15.14 -19.49 1.58
C ASP A 93 -16.42 -18.68 1.34
N THR A 94 -17.46 -18.84 2.17
CA THR A 94 -18.72 -18.11 2.00
C THR A 94 -18.59 -16.61 2.29
N ALA A 95 -17.61 -16.22 3.13
CA ALA A 95 -17.27 -14.84 3.46
C ALA A 95 -15.82 -14.53 3.05
N THR A 96 -15.66 -14.03 1.82
CA THR A 96 -14.36 -13.73 1.22
C THR A 96 -14.23 -12.26 0.80
N LEU A 97 -12.99 -11.76 0.81
CA LEU A 97 -12.64 -10.49 0.21
C LEU A 97 -12.04 -10.71 -1.19
N LEU A 98 -12.60 -10.01 -2.17
CA LEU A 98 -12.02 -9.94 -3.50
C LEU A 98 -10.85 -8.97 -3.53
N GLY A 99 -9.65 -9.47 -3.82
CA GLY A 99 -8.43 -8.67 -3.86
C GLY A 99 -7.51 -9.05 -5.01
N LEU A 100 -6.40 -8.32 -5.10
CA LEU A 100 -5.31 -8.62 -6.01
C LEU A 100 -4.12 -9.17 -5.22
N ARG A 101 -3.73 -10.42 -5.49
CA ARG A 101 -2.45 -10.99 -5.02
C ARG A 101 -1.53 -11.12 -6.24
N GLY A 102 -0.55 -10.21 -6.32
CA GLY A 102 0.32 -10.07 -7.50
C GLY A 102 -0.46 -9.64 -8.75
N ARG A 103 -0.51 -10.50 -9.78
CA ARG A 103 -1.26 -10.26 -11.03
C ARG A 103 -2.64 -10.93 -11.07
N ARG A 104 -3.01 -11.67 -10.02
CA ARG A 104 -4.23 -12.49 -9.99
C ARG A 104 -5.29 -11.83 -9.13
N VAL A 105 -6.53 -11.91 -9.59
CA VAL A 105 -7.73 -11.58 -8.82
C VAL A 105 -8.09 -12.82 -7.99
N VAL A 106 -8.15 -12.69 -6.68
CA VAL A 106 -8.31 -13.80 -5.73
C VAL A 106 -9.39 -13.46 -4.71
N PHE A 107 -10.24 -14.44 -4.39
CA PHE A 107 -11.15 -14.40 -3.25
C PHE A 107 -10.44 -15.05 -2.06
N THR A 108 -10.23 -14.29 -0.98
CA THR A 108 -9.54 -14.79 0.23
C THR A 108 -10.50 -14.75 1.41
N PRO A 109 -10.67 -15.84 2.18
CA PRO A 109 -11.52 -15.85 3.37
C PRO A 109 -11.16 -14.72 4.33
N VAL A 110 -12.17 -14.06 4.89
CA VAL A 110 -11.96 -12.93 5.81
C VAL A 110 -11.25 -13.40 7.09
N GLU A 111 -11.49 -14.64 7.53
CA GLU A 111 -10.79 -15.23 8.68
C GLU A 111 -9.28 -15.37 8.46
N GLU A 112 -8.85 -15.76 7.25
CA GLU A 112 -7.42 -15.80 6.88
C GLU A 112 -6.83 -14.39 6.91
N LEU A 113 -7.53 -13.43 6.31
CA LEU A 113 -7.08 -12.04 6.24
C LEU A 113 -6.99 -11.37 7.61
N ALA A 114 -7.83 -11.76 8.56
CA ALA A 114 -7.78 -11.26 9.93
C ALA A 114 -6.44 -11.61 10.60
N GLY A 115 -5.86 -12.77 10.30
CA GLY A 115 -4.53 -13.16 10.80
C GLY A 115 -3.37 -12.36 10.17
N GLU A 116 -3.58 -11.78 8.98
CA GLU A 116 -2.59 -10.97 8.26
C GLU A 116 -2.75 -9.45 8.48
N THR A 117 -3.72 -9.03 9.31
CA THR A 117 -4.11 -7.62 9.47
C THR A 117 -3.82 -7.11 10.88
N ASP A 118 -3.10 -5.99 10.96
CA ASP A 118 -3.02 -5.16 12.17
C ASP A 118 -4.27 -4.28 12.24
N PHE A 119 -5.22 -4.64 13.10
CA PHE A 119 -6.49 -3.91 13.26
C PHE A 119 -6.33 -2.59 14.02
N ASP A 120 -5.34 -2.48 14.92
CA ASP A 120 -5.11 -1.27 15.71
C ASP A 120 -4.63 -0.14 14.79
N HIS A 121 -3.71 -0.45 13.88
CA HIS A 121 -3.17 0.52 12.92
C HIS A 121 -3.89 0.50 11.55
N ARG A 122 -4.78 -0.48 11.34
CA ARG A 122 -5.53 -0.69 10.08
C ARG A 122 -4.62 -0.89 8.87
N LEU A 123 -3.60 -1.72 9.03
CA LEU A 123 -2.59 -1.99 8.01
C LEU A 123 -2.37 -3.50 7.87
N PRO A 124 -1.89 -3.98 6.71
CA PRO A 124 -1.38 -5.35 6.61
C PRO A 124 -0.09 -5.50 7.44
N LEU A 125 0.11 -6.68 8.02
CA LEU A 125 1.33 -7.01 8.77
C LEU A 125 2.57 -6.97 7.86
N ASP A 126 2.47 -7.49 6.63
CA ASP A 126 3.53 -7.36 5.61
C ASP A 126 3.28 -6.17 4.69
N GLN A 127 4.20 -5.20 4.72
CA GLN A 127 4.17 -4.01 3.87
C GLN A 127 5.20 -4.14 2.75
N TRP A 128 4.86 -4.93 1.73
CA TRP A 128 5.75 -5.32 0.63
C TRP A 128 6.51 -4.14 -0.03
N TRP A 129 5.89 -2.97 -0.12
CA TRP A 129 6.45 -1.78 -0.77
C TRP A 129 7.60 -1.14 0.01
N LEU A 130 7.79 -1.47 1.29
CA LEU A 130 8.94 -1.01 2.08
C LEU A 130 10.26 -1.52 1.48
N LYS A 131 10.24 -2.66 0.79
CA LYS A 131 11.36 -3.23 0.05
C LYS A 131 11.83 -2.34 -1.10
N LEU A 132 11.01 -1.36 -1.53
CA LEU A 132 11.37 -0.38 -2.56
C LEU A 132 12.13 0.84 -2.00
N ARG A 133 12.23 1.00 -0.68
CA ARG A 133 12.95 2.14 -0.07
C ARG A 133 14.42 2.27 -0.51
N PRO A 134 15.20 1.18 -0.67
CA PRO A 134 16.56 1.29 -1.19
C PRO A 134 16.60 1.89 -2.61
N LEU A 135 15.67 1.48 -3.49
CA LEU A 135 15.55 2.06 -4.84
C LEU A 135 15.22 3.54 -4.78
N LEU A 136 14.29 3.94 -3.90
CA LEU A 136 13.98 5.36 -3.69
C LEU A 136 15.21 6.16 -3.27
N ARG A 137 16.06 5.63 -2.38
CA ARG A 137 17.30 6.31 -1.94
C ARG A 137 18.31 6.46 -3.09
N ILE A 138 18.44 5.44 -3.94
CA ILE A 138 19.32 5.48 -5.13
C ILE A 138 18.82 6.54 -6.11
N LEU A 139 17.51 6.59 -6.38
CA LEU A 139 16.93 7.55 -7.33
C LEU A 139 16.88 8.98 -6.78
N ALA A 140 16.80 9.16 -5.46
CA ALA A 140 16.75 10.47 -4.82
C ALA A 140 18.13 11.14 -4.65
N LYS A 141 19.22 10.37 -4.56
CA LYS A 141 20.58 10.91 -4.40
C LYS A 141 21.34 10.89 -5.72
N HIS A 142 21.84 12.04 -6.15
CA HIS A 142 22.75 12.15 -7.31
C HIS A 142 24.19 11.66 -7.01
N ASN A 143 24.56 11.45 -5.74
CA ASN A 143 25.88 10.92 -5.36
C ASN A 143 25.74 9.60 -4.59
N SER A 144 26.08 8.50 -5.27
CA SER A 144 26.14 7.14 -4.75
C SER A 144 27.17 7.00 -3.63
N THR A 145 26.75 7.17 -2.38
CA THR A 145 27.49 6.63 -1.22
C THR A 145 26.68 5.48 -0.67
N TYR A 146 27.02 4.28 -1.14
CA TYR A 146 26.46 3.03 -0.66
C TYR A 146 26.99 2.77 0.76
N TYR A 147 26.08 2.72 1.73
CA TYR A 147 26.27 1.87 2.90
C TYR A 147 25.18 0.81 2.82
N THR A 148 25.59 -0.45 2.72
CA THR A 148 24.70 -1.60 2.68
C THR A 148 24.04 -1.72 4.06
N GLU A 149 22.80 -1.24 4.19
CA GLU A 149 21.98 -1.44 5.39
C GLU A 149 21.18 -2.77 5.34
N ALA A 150 21.39 -3.60 4.30
CA ALA A 150 20.83 -4.93 4.27
C ALA A 150 21.64 -5.82 5.23
N MET A 151 20.96 -6.42 6.21
CA MET A 151 21.56 -7.51 7.00
C MET A 151 22.01 -8.60 6.03
N ASP A 152 23.27 -9.02 6.15
CA ASP A 152 23.79 -10.18 5.43
C ASP A 152 22.88 -11.38 5.76
N VAL A 153 22.21 -11.90 4.74
CA VAL A 153 21.52 -13.19 4.85
C VAL A 153 22.62 -14.23 4.94
N PRO A 154 22.73 -15.00 6.05
CA PRO A 154 23.73 -16.06 6.11
C PRO A 154 23.49 -17.02 4.96
N GLU A 155 24.54 -17.28 4.17
CA GLU A 155 24.51 -18.37 3.20
C GLU A 155 24.21 -19.64 3.98
N ILE A 156 23.08 -20.28 3.66
CA ILE A 156 22.81 -21.63 4.14
C ILE A 156 23.78 -22.51 3.36
N GLU A 157 24.97 -22.74 3.92
CA GLU A 157 25.85 -23.80 3.46
C GLU A 157 25.06 -25.11 3.54
N GLY A 158 24.82 -25.71 2.37
CA GLY A 158 24.24 -27.03 2.29
C GLY A 158 25.21 -28.02 2.92
N GLU A 159 24.81 -28.62 4.05
CA GLU A 159 25.29 -29.94 4.43
C GLU A 159 24.81 -30.93 3.36
N MET A 160 25.65 -31.16 2.37
CA MET A 160 25.68 -32.42 1.64
C MET A 160 26.58 -33.36 2.42
N ASP A 161 25.97 -34.21 3.24
CA ASP A 161 26.47 -35.57 3.53
C ASP A 161 25.45 -36.58 2.99
#